data_AF-A0A8J4YD66-F1
#
_entry.id   AF-A0A8J4YD66-F1
#
_cell.length_a   1.000
_cell.length_b   1.000
_cell.length_c   1.000
_cell.angle_alpha   90.00
_cell.angle_beta   90.00
_cell.angle_gamma   90.00
#
_symmetry.space_group_name_H-M   'P 1'
#
loop_
_entity.id
_entity.type
_entity.pdbx_description
1 polymer ?
#
loop_
_entity_poly.entity_id
_entity_poly.type
_entity_poly.pdbx_seq_one_letter_code
_entity_poly.pdbx_strand_id
1 'polypeptide(L)'
;MGACCCKNQPETGGDDDIIIDRREIEFISGTVTEDGLKSTALSSLTDKYVLDTLAVIRTLVDNDQDPPPSMLKLHSIADKEAGWLVVVRSMVQVIPLTDPLGPAVITLLLDDCPLPSKETVVHLCKFFDLSEESAAESWKNPQLHRNICVVLGCIAERLAGPASIALLTNTTLEYLIAHLNEDNHPCVILFALIALEKFAQTSENKTSVSKRLSHGPTNPLRTLEAWMVHSDYVHRQVGFCAQWCLDNLFICDGRCYSYENVETQHLNAMLNSNDVSEYLKISPDGLQARCDASSFESVRCTFQVDEGVWYY
;
A
#
# COMPACT_ATOMS: atom_id res chain seq x y z
N MET A 1 -3.60 -38.81 -32.66
CA MET A 1 -3.46 -38.29 -34.03
C MET A 1 -4.79 -37.71 -34.46
N GLY A 2 -4.89 -36.39 -34.50
CA GLY A 2 -6.05 -35.64 -34.98
C GLY A 2 -5.57 -34.26 -35.40
N ALA A 3 -5.50 -34.02 -36.70
CA ALA A 3 -5.01 -32.79 -37.29
C ALA A 3 -6.10 -31.70 -37.20
N CYS A 4 -5.75 -30.54 -36.63
CA CYS A 4 -6.63 -29.37 -36.61
C CYS A 4 -6.39 -28.52 -37.87
N CYS A 5 -7.45 -28.33 -38.66
CA CYS A 5 -7.48 -27.61 -39.93
C CYS A 5 -7.72 -26.10 -39.73
N CYS A 6 -6.72 -25.37 -39.21
CA CYS A 6 -6.77 -23.91 -39.11
C CYS A 6 -5.56 -23.22 -39.75
N LYS A 7 -4.97 -23.80 -40.81
CA LYS A 7 -4.10 -23.07 -41.74
C LYS A 7 -4.96 -22.63 -42.92
N ASN A 8 -5.27 -21.33 -43.00
CA ASN A 8 -5.64 -20.53 -44.19
C ASN A 8 -6.71 -19.46 -43.87
N GLN A 9 -6.43 -18.54 -42.96
CA GLN A 9 -7.08 -17.22 -42.99
C GLN A 9 -6.00 -16.14 -43.14
N PRO A 10 -6.23 -15.14 -44.02
CA PRO A 10 -5.25 -14.09 -44.30
C PRO A 10 -5.13 -13.14 -43.11
N GLU A 11 -3.89 -12.81 -42.76
CA GLU A 11 -3.51 -11.80 -41.79
C GLU A 11 -4.07 -10.43 -42.21
N THR A 12 -5.05 -9.91 -41.46
CA THR A 12 -5.36 -8.49 -41.45
C THR A 12 -4.61 -7.87 -40.29
N GLY A 13 -3.36 -7.50 -40.57
CA GLY A 13 -2.49 -6.75 -39.69
C GLY A 13 -3.04 -5.35 -39.41
N GLY A 14 -3.00 -5.00 -38.13
CA GLY A 14 -3.20 -3.68 -37.57
C GLY A 14 -2.46 -3.64 -36.24
N ASP A 15 -1.18 -4.02 -36.24
CA ASP A 15 -0.26 -3.75 -35.14
C ASP A 15 -0.01 -2.25 -35.13
N ASP A 16 -0.73 -1.52 -34.28
CA ASP A 16 -0.27 -0.22 -33.78
C ASP A 16 0.88 -0.48 -32.79
N ASP A 17 2.00 -0.95 -33.33
CA ASP A 17 3.28 -0.97 -32.64
C ASP A 17 3.74 0.48 -32.49
N ILE A 18 3.46 1.07 -31.34
CA ILE A 18 4.03 2.34 -30.94
C ILE A 18 5.52 2.08 -30.66
N ILE A 19 6.35 2.36 -31.67
CA ILE A 19 7.80 2.40 -31.56
C ILE A 19 8.16 3.53 -30.59
N ILE A 20 8.46 3.17 -29.35
CA ILE A 20 8.95 4.11 -28.33
C ILE A 20 10.39 4.52 -28.72
N ASP A 21 10.53 5.73 -29.26
CA ASP A 21 11.81 6.27 -29.73
C ASP A 21 12.76 6.55 -28.54
N ARG A 22 14.05 6.28 -28.78
CA ARG A 22 15.15 6.27 -27.80
C ARG A 22 15.46 7.65 -27.19
N ARG A 23 14.75 8.70 -27.62
CA ARG A 23 14.89 10.10 -27.18
C ARG A 23 13.93 10.48 -26.04
N GLU A 24 12.96 9.64 -25.69
CA GLU A 24 11.98 9.92 -24.62
C GLU A 24 12.54 9.89 -23.19
N ILE A 25 13.81 9.52 -23.00
CA ILE A 25 14.42 9.25 -21.68
C ILE A 25 15.23 10.43 -21.13
N GLU A 26 15.51 11.47 -21.91
CA GLU A 26 16.27 12.65 -21.46
C GLU A 26 15.38 13.88 -21.22
N PHE A 27 14.37 13.81 -20.35
CA PHE A 27 13.55 15.00 -20.05
C PHE A 27 13.04 15.11 -18.62
N ILE A 28 13.95 15.13 -17.64
CA ILE A 28 13.68 15.68 -16.31
C ILE A 28 14.71 16.77 -15.99
N SER A 29 14.82 17.77 -16.88
CA SER A 29 15.37 19.10 -16.55
C SER A 29 15.05 20.07 -17.69
N GLY A 30 13.90 20.74 -17.58
CA GLY A 30 13.55 22.02 -18.21
C GLY A 30 13.84 22.23 -19.71
N THR A 31 12.79 22.22 -20.53
CA THR A 31 12.36 23.30 -21.45
C THR A 31 11.12 22.87 -22.24
N VAL A 32 10.12 23.75 -22.41
CA VAL A 32 8.85 23.38 -23.03
C VAL A 32 8.92 23.55 -24.54
N THR A 33 8.91 22.45 -25.32
CA THR A 33 8.49 22.39 -26.74
C THR A 33 8.23 20.93 -27.15
N GLU A 34 7.07 20.63 -27.75
CA GLU A 34 6.57 19.35 -28.32
C GLU A 34 6.58 18.07 -27.44
N ASP A 35 7.58 17.85 -26.59
CA ASP A 35 7.71 16.67 -25.72
C ASP A 35 6.73 16.68 -24.53
N GLY A 36 6.30 17.86 -24.08
CA GLY A 36 5.31 18.00 -23.03
C GLY A 36 3.91 17.49 -23.42
N LEU A 37 3.56 17.54 -24.71
CA LEU A 37 2.25 17.09 -25.19
C LEU A 37 2.18 15.55 -25.22
N LYS A 38 3.27 14.88 -25.60
CA LYS A 38 3.41 13.42 -25.59
C LYS A 38 3.48 12.86 -24.17
N SER A 39 4.23 13.52 -23.28
CA SER A 39 4.29 13.16 -21.86
C SER A 39 2.92 13.28 -21.17
N THR A 40 2.15 14.33 -21.50
CA THR A 40 0.79 14.52 -20.99
C THR A 40 -0.17 13.45 -21.55
N ALA A 41 -0.08 13.12 -22.83
CA ALA A 41 -0.89 12.07 -23.45
C ALA A 41 -0.61 10.69 -22.84
N LEU A 42 0.66 10.36 -22.60
CA LEU A 42 1.05 9.11 -21.93
C LEU A 42 0.52 9.08 -20.48
N SER A 43 0.61 10.19 -19.74
CA SER A 43 0.05 10.29 -18.39
C SER A 43 -1.47 10.07 -18.40
N SER A 44 -2.23 10.76 -19.24
CA SER A 44 -3.69 10.61 -19.33
C SER A 44 -4.12 9.20 -19.78
N LEU A 45 -3.33 8.56 -20.65
CA LEU A 45 -3.58 7.19 -21.06
C LEU A 45 -3.30 6.20 -19.92
N THR A 46 -2.23 6.44 -19.14
CA THR A 46 -1.84 5.59 -18.01
C THR A 46 -2.86 5.72 -16.87
N ASP A 47 -3.31 6.94 -16.58
CA ASP A 47 -4.43 7.24 -15.68
C ASP A 47 -5.68 6.42 -16.02
N LYS A 48 -6.03 6.39 -17.32
CA LYS A 48 -7.16 5.59 -17.80
C LYS A 48 -6.95 4.10 -17.54
N TYR A 49 -5.79 3.54 -17.86
CA TYR A 49 -5.53 2.12 -17.62
C TYR A 49 -5.55 1.74 -16.13
N VAL A 50 -5.09 2.63 -15.24
CA VAL A 50 -5.19 2.43 -13.79
C VAL A 50 -6.66 2.34 -13.36
N LEU A 51 -7.50 3.27 -13.83
CA LEU A 51 -8.94 3.28 -13.52
C LEU A 51 -9.69 2.09 -14.14
N ASP A 52 -9.35 1.72 -15.38
CA ASP A 52 -9.92 0.56 -16.06
C ASP A 52 -9.60 -0.72 -15.27
N THR A 53 -8.35 -0.87 -14.77
CA THR A 53 -7.96 -2.00 -13.90
C THR A 53 -8.76 -1.98 -12.59
N LEU A 54 -8.88 -0.83 -11.93
CA LEU A 54 -9.67 -0.70 -10.68
C LEU A 54 -11.15 -1.08 -10.89
N ALA A 55 -11.73 -0.73 -12.03
CA ALA A 55 -13.14 -1.02 -12.33
C ALA A 55 -13.41 -2.52 -12.51
N VAL A 56 -12.45 -3.27 -13.04
CA VAL A 56 -12.61 -4.70 -13.34
C VAL A 56 -12.01 -5.62 -12.27
N ILE A 57 -11.20 -5.12 -11.34
CA ILE A 57 -10.51 -5.97 -10.37
C ILE A 57 -11.48 -6.81 -9.52
N ARG A 58 -12.68 -6.28 -9.25
CA ARG A 58 -13.74 -6.98 -8.50
C ARG A 58 -14.23 -8.26 -9.17
N THR A 59 -13.99 -8.41 -10.47
CA THR A 59 -14.42 -9.58 -11.23
C THR A 59 -13.35 -10.67 -11.27
N LEU A 60 -12.12 -10.36 -10.85
CA LEU A 60 -11.02 -11.32 -10.78
C LEU A 60 -11.10 -12.08 -9.45
N VAL A 61 -11.91 -13.13 -9.42
CA VAL A 61 -12.15 -13.97 -8.22
C VAL A 61 -11.27 -15.23 -8.23
N ASP A 62 -10.84 -15.68 -9.42
CA ASP A 62 -10.04 -16.90 -9.60
C ASP A 62 -8.64 -16.58 -10.15
N ASN A 63 -7.61 -17.24 -9.62
CA ASN A 63 -6.21 -17.10 -10.04
C ASN A 63 -5.93 -17.63 -11.46
N ASP A 64 -6.87 -18.35 -12.07
CA ASP A 64 -6.74 -18.93 -13.42
C ASP A 64 -7.26 -17.99 -14.53
N GLN A 65 -7.74 -16.78 -14.18
CA GLN A 65 -8.19 -15.79 -15.16
C GLN A 65 -7.01 -14.99 -15.70
N ASP A 66 -7.00 -14.78 -17.03
CA ASP A 66 -6.01 -13.91 -17.66
C ASP A 66 -6.09 -12.48 -17.06
N PRO A 67 -4.96 -11.81 -16.83
CA PRO A 67 -4.95 -10.45 -16.31
C PRO A 67 -5.67 -9.50 -17.27
N PRO A 68 -6.35 -8.46 -16.77
CA PRO A 68 -7.04 -7.49 -17.62
C PRO A 68 -6.10 -6.86 -18.66
N PRO A 69 -6.60 -6.54 -19.87
CA PRO A 69 -5.77 -5.88 -20.89
C PRO A 69 -5.12 -4.57 -20.42
N SER A 70 -5.81 -3.80 -19.56
CA SER A 70 -5.27 -2.59 -18.96
C SER A 70 -4.05 -2.86 -18.08
N MET A 71 -4.07 -3.96 -17.31
CA MET A 71 -2.97 -4.39 -16.44
C MET A 71 -1.76 -4.81 -17.27
N LEU A 72 -1.95 -5.57 -18.35
CA LEU A 72 -0.89 -5.93 -19.29
C LEU A 72 -0.24 -4.70 -19.95
N LYS A 73 -1.04 -3.68 -20.30
CA LYS A 73 -0.51 -2.42 -20.86
C LYS A 73 0.26 -1.62 -19.81
N LEU A 74 -0.21 -1.56 -18.56
CA LEU A 74 0.51 -0.93 -17.46
C LEU A 74 1.86 -1.61 -17.21
N HIS A 75 1.89 -2.95 -17.19
CA HIS A 75 3.13 -3.72 -17.06
C HIS A 75 4.13 -3.36 -18.17
N SER A 76 3.68 -3.37 -19.43
CA SER A 76 4.52 -2.99 -20.58
C SER A 76 5.06 -1.55 -20.51
N ILE A 77 4.30 -0.61 -19.94
CA ILE A 77 4.79 0.76 -19.68
C ILE A 77 5.84 0.74 -18.56
N ALA A 78 5.59 -0.01 -17.48
CA ALA A 78 6.45 -0.10 -16.30
C ALA A 78 7.77 -0.87 -16.54
N ASP A 79 7.90 -1.60 -17.64
CA ASP A 79 9.15 -2.28 -18.04
C ASP A 79 10.35 -1.33 -18.20
N LYS A 80 10.09 -0.03 -18.35
CA LYS A 80 11.13 1.02 -18.40
C LYS A 80 11.06 1.85 -17.12
N GLU A 81 12.21 2.24 -16.56
CA GLU A 81 12.27 3.05 -15.32
C GLU A 81 11.43 4.34 -15.40
N ALA A 82 11.51 5.07 -16.52
CA ALA A 82 10.71 6.28 -16.71
C ALA A 82 9.21 5.97 -16.76
N GLY A 83 8.81 4.88 -17.43
CA GLY A 83 7.43 4.45 -17.49
C GLY A 83 6.89 3.94 -16.16
N TRP A 84 7.73 3.28 -15.36
CA TRP A 84 7.42 2.88 -13.99
C TRP A 84 7.04 4.11 -13.14
N LEU A 85 7.80 5.20 -13.23
CA LEU A 85 7.47 6.46 -12.54
C LEU A 85 6.12 7.02 -12.99
N VAL A 86 5.79 6.94 -14.29
CA VAL A 86 4.47 7.38 -14.81
C VAL A 86 3.34 6.51 -14.25
N VAL A 87 3.52 5.19 -14.20
CA VAL A 87 2.52 4.26 -13.65
C VAL A 87 2.29 4.53 -12.16
N VAL A 88 3.35 4.65 -11.35
CA VAL A 88 3.24 4.96 -9.92
C VAL A 88 2.60 6.31 -9.67
N ARG A 89 2.98 7.33 -10.45
CA ARG A 89 2.34 8.64 -10.40
C ARG A 89 0.85 8.56 -10.69
N SER A 90 0.46 7.82 -11.73
CA SER A 90 -0.94 7.68 -12.13
C SER A 90 -1.74 7.02 -11.01
N MET A 91 -1.23 5.92 -10.44
CA MET A 91 -1.85 5.27 -9.28
C MET A 91 -2.09 6.23 -8.11
N VAL A 92 -1.10 7.05 -7.78
CA VAL A 92 -1.20 8.05 -6.72
C VAL A 92 -2.22 9.14 -7.03
N GLN A 93 -2.30 9.57 -8.28
CA GLN A 93 -3.14 10.69 -8.70
C GLN A 93 -4.61 10.30 -8.88
N VAL A 94 -4.90 9.14 -9.49
CA VAL A 94 -6.28 8.85 -9.96
C VAL A 94 -7.07 7.86 -9.12
N ILE A 95 -6.42 7.02 -8.31
CA ILE A 95 -7.15 6.02 -7.50
C ILE A 95 -7.93 6.74 -6.39
N PRO A 96 -9.28 6.68 -6.40
CA PRO A 96 -10.11 7.48 -5.53
C PRO A 96 -10.04 7.01 -4.07
N LEU A 97 -10.12 7.94 -3.14
CA LEU A 97 -10.16 7.66 -1.70
C LEU A 97 -11.37 6.80 -1.31
N THR A 98 -12.48 6.97 -2.02
CA THR A 98 -13.76 6.30 -1.75
C THR A 98 -13.84 4.87 -2.27
N ASP A 99 -12.90 4.42 -3.11
CA ASP A 99 -12.91 3.03 -3.55
C ASP A 99 -12.22 2.14 -2.51
N PRO A 100 -12.95 1.19 -1.89
CA PRO A 100 -12.39 0.30 -0.88
C PRO A 100 -11.26 -0.60 -1.39
N LEU A 101 -11.20 -0.88 -2.70
CA LEU A 101 -10.15 -1.70 -3.31
C LEU A 101 -8.98 -0.88 -3.83
N GLY A 102 -9.04 0.45 -3.74
CA GLY A 102 -7.97 1.33 -4.21
C GLY A 102 -6.57 0.92 -3.71
N PRO A 103 -6.37 0.70 -2.39
CA PRO A 103 -5.09 0.26 -1.85
C PRO A 103 -4.65 -1.11 -2.40
N ALA A 104 -5.58 -2.06 -2.49
CA ALA A 104 -5.29 -3.40 -3.02
C ALA A 104 -4.85 -3.36 -4.49
N VAL A 105 -5.45 -2.47 -5.30
CA VAL A 105 -5.06 -2.27 -6.70
C VAL A 105 -3.69 -1.61 -6.81
N ILE A 106 -3.35 -0.66 -5.95
CA ILE A 106 -1.98 -0.10 -5.90
C ILE A 106 -0.98 -1.22 -5.64
N THR A 107 -1.23 -2.04 -4.62
CA THR A 107 -0.34 -3.15 -4.26
C THR A 107 -0.21 -4.14 -5.41
N LEU A 108 -1.33 -4.60 -5.99
CA LEU A 108 -1.34 -5.55 -7.10
C LEU A 108 -0.58 -5.02 -8.32
N LEU A 109 -0.85 -3.78 -8.73
CA LEU A 109 -0.17 -3.18 -9.88
C LEU A 109 1.32 -3.01 -9.61
N LEU A 110 1.71 -2.64 -8.39
CA LEU A 110 3.11 -2.58 -8.01
C LEU A 110 3.76 -3.96 -8.02
N ASP A 111 3.10 -4.99 -7.48
CA ASP A 111 3.60 -6.37 -7.44
C ASP A 111 3.90 -6.90 -8.85
N ASP A 112 3.03 -6.57 -9.81
CA ASP A 112 3.20 -6.89 -11.22
C ASP A 112 4.26 -6.03 -11.93
N CYS A 113 4.65 -4.88 -11.38
CA CYS A 113 5.71 -4.06 -11.96
C CYS A 113 7.11 -4.61 -11.60
N PRO A 114 8.11 -4.38 -12.48
CA PRO A 114 9.52 -4.59 -12.14
C PRO A 114 9.93 -3.84 -10.87
N LEU A 115 10.88 -4.40 -10.12
CA LEU A 115 11.46 -3.71 -8.97
C LEU A 115 12.21 -2.46 -9.44
N PRO A 116 11.96 -1.29 -8.83
CA PRO A 116 12.63 -0.05 -9.22
C PRO A 116 14.11 -0.08 -8.82
N SER A 117 14.95 0.62 -9.58
CA SER A 117 16.33 0.89 -9.17
C SER A 117 16.37 1.90 -8.02
N LYS A 118 17.51 1.96 -7.31
CA LYS A 118 17.74 2.96 -6.26
C LYS A 118 17.56 4.39 -6.76
N GLU A 119 17.99 4.67 -7.99
CA GLU A 119 17.85 6.00 -8.62
C GLU A 119 16.39 6.34 -8.89
N THR A 120 15.62 5.38 -9.39
CA THR A 120 14.17 5.50 -9.60
C THR A 120 13.45 5.81 -8.29
N VAL A 121 13.80 5.11 -7.21
CA VAL A 121 13.23 5.36 -5.86
C VAL A 121 13.57 6.77 -5.36
N VAL A 122 14.80 7.26 -5.57
CA VAL A 122 15.17 8.64 -5.20
C VAL A 122 14.37 9.67 -6.00
N HIS A 123 14.16 9.45 -7.30
CA HIS A 123 13.30 10.31 -8.12
C HIS A 123 11.85 10.29 -7.64
N LEU A 124 11.34 9.13 -7.22
CA LEU A 124 10.00 9.01 -6.65
C LEU A 124 9.84 9.84 -5.38
N CYS A 125 10.79 9.78 -4.45
CA CYS A 125 10.74 10.57 -3.21
C CYS A 125 10.74 12.09 -3.49
N LYS A 126 11.53 12.54 -4.48
CA LYS A 126 11.52 13.94 -4.92
C LYS A 126 10.19 14.31 -5.58
N PHE A 127 9.62 13.40 -6.37
CA PHE A 127 8.35 13.59 -7.05
C PHE A 127 7.18 13.76 -6.07
N PHE A 128 7.17 13.01 -4.96
CA PHE A 128 6.14 13.12 -3.93
C PHE A 128 6.30 14.32 -3.00
N ASP A 129 7.41 15.06 -3.09
CA ASP A 129 7.70 16.21 -2.21
C ASP A 129 7.45 15.88 -0.73
N LEU A 130 7.97 14.73 -0.30
CA LEU A 130 7.79 14.24 1.06
C LEU A 130 8.40 15.25 2.03
N SER A 131 7.62 15.71 3.00
CA SER A 131 8.07 16.62 4.05
C SER A 131 7.02 16.71 5.17
N GLU A 132 7.39 17.21 6.33
CA GLU A 132 6.42 17.48 7.40
C GLU A 132 5.41 18.55 6.95
N GLU A 133 5.87 19.55 6.20
CA GLU A 133 5.04 20.61 5.65
C GLU A 133 4.01 20.08 4.65
N SER A 134 4.40 19.20 3.72
CA SER A 134 3.45 18.59 2.80
C SER A 134 2.46 17.68 3.52
N ALA A 135 2.90 16.96 4.56
CA ALA A 135 2.01 16.16 5.39
C ALA A 135 0.97 17.01 6.16
N ALA A 136 1.35 18.19 6.65
CA ALA A 136 0.46 19.13 7.34
C ALA A 136 -0.65 19.68 6.43
N GLU A 137 -0.42 19.73 5.11
CA GLU A 137 -1.41 20.18 4.13
C GLU A 137 -2.26 19.05 3.54
N SER A 138 -2.15 17.83 4.06
CA SER A 138 -2.81 16.65 3.50
C SER A 138 -4.33 16.70 3.48
N TRP A 139 -4.95 17.51 4.34
CA TRP A 139 -6.39 17.79 4.30
C TRP A 139 -6.85 18.37 2.95
N LYS A 140 -5.97 19.02 2.18
CA LYS A 140 -6.26 19.53 0.83
C LYS A 140 -6.44 18.40 -0.18
N ASN A 141 -5.75 17.28 0.00
CA ASN A 141 -5.84 16.13 -0.90
C ASN A 141 -5.57 14.79 -0.18
N PRO A 142 -6.48 14.30 0.67
CA PRO A 142 -6.25 13.07 1.43
C PRO A 142 -6.06 11.83 0.54
N GLN A 143 -6.66 11.83 -0.66
CA GLN A 143 -6.49 10.77 -1.66
C GLN A 143 -5.02 10.60 -2.04
N LEU A 144 -4.37 11.70 -2.39
CA LEU A 144 -2.96 11.71 -2.78
C LEU A 144 -2.09 11.14 -1.66
N HIS A 145 -2.23 11.65 -0.44
CA HIS A 145 -1.42 11.23 0.70
C HIS A 145 -1.68 9.78 1.09
N ARG A 146 -2.94 9.32 1.05
CA ARG A 146 -3.28 7.91 1.27
C ARG A 146 -2.55 7.03 0.25
N ASN A 147 -2.64 7.37 -1.03
CA ASN A 147 -2.02 6.57 -2.08
C ASN A 147 -0.48 6.60 -1.99
N ILE A 148 0.13 7.75 -1.64
CA ILE A 148 1.58 7.84 -1.38
C ILE A 148 1.99 6.88 -0.26
N CYS A 149 1.25 6.87 0.86
CA CYS A 149 1.56 5.98 1.98
C CYS A 149 1.48 4.50 1.56
N VAL A 150 0.47 4.11 0.78
CA VAL A 150 0.35 2.75 0.22
C VAL A 150 1.59 2.41 -0.63
N VAL A 151 1.95 3.26 -1.59
CA VAL A 151 3.12 3.06 -2.45
C VAL A 151 4.41 2.92 -1.63
N LEU A 152 4.63 3.80 -0.64
CA LEU A 152 5.80 3.73 0.23
C LEU A 152 5.85 2.41 1.01
N GLY A 153 4.72 1.96 1.54
CA GLY A 153 4.60 0.67 2.23
C GLY A 153 4.91 -0.52 1.31
N CYS A 154 4.35 -0.55 0.11
CA CYS A 154 4.62 -1.61 -0.88
C CYS A 154 6.09 -1.67 -1.27
N ILE A 155 6.72 -0.52 -1.52
CA ILE A 155 8.16 -0.48 -1.86
C ILE A 155 9.00 -0.92 -0.67
N ALA A 156 8.65 -0.48 0.55
CA ALA A 156 9.37 -0.86 1.77
C ALA A 156 9.35 -2.37 2.03
N GLU A 157 8.23 -3.03 1.75
CA GLU A 157 8.07 -4.49 1.89
C GLU A 157 8.89 -5.26 0.84
N ARG A 158 8.95 -4.76 -0.40
CA ARG A 158 9.70 -5.41 -1.47
C ARG A 158 11.21 -5.18 -1.40
N LEU A 159 11.64 -4.07 -0.81
CA LEU A 159 13.05 -3.78 -0.61
C LEU A 159 13.53 -4.36 0.72
N ALA A 160 14.41 -5.36 0.68
CA ALA A 160 15.01 -5.91 1.91
C ALA A 160 16.36 -5.25 2.23
N GLY A 161 16.70 -5.23 3.52
CA GLY A 161 18.03 -4.86 4.01
C GLY A 161 18.45 -3.43 3.65
N PRO A 162 19.68 -3.21 3.12
CA PRO A 162 20.22 -1.87 2.88
C PRO A 162 19.38 -0.98 1.97
N ALA A 163 18.58 -1.56 1.06
CA ALA A 163 17.75 -0.81 0.13
C ALA A 163 16.56 -0.12 0.82
N SER A 164 15.85 -0.83 1.71
CA SER A 164 14.76 -0.24 2.51
C SER A 164 15.28 0.76 3.55
N ILE A 165 16.47 0.50 4.13
CA ILE A 165 17.13 1.47 5.02
C ILE A 165 17.43 2.79 4.28
N ALA A 166 17.89 2.71 3.03
CA ALA A 166 18.18 3.90 2.23
C ALA A 166 16.91 4.70 1.85
N LEU A 167 15.74 4.04 1.80
CA LEU A 167 14.46 4.67 1.47
C LEU A 167 13.83 5.40 2.67
N LEU A 168 14.00 4.88 3.89
CA LEU A 168 13.54 5.54 5.11
C LEU A 168 14.50 6.68 5.51
N THR A 169 14.58 7.69 4.67
CA THR A 169 15.28 8.94 5.00
C THR A 169 14.58 9.66 6.16
N ASN A 170 15.27 10.58 6.84
CA ASN A 170 14.63 11.42 7.85
C ASN A 170 13.38 12.12 7.30
N THR A 171 13.45 12.64 6.07
CA THR A 171 12.32 13.30 5.43
C THR A 171 11.13 12.36 5.21
N THR A 172 11.38 11.12 4.74
CA THR A 172 10.34 10.09 4.60
C THR A 172 9.72 9.75 5.95
N LEU A 173 10.56 9.60 6.99
CA LEU A 173 10.11 9.29 8.34
C LEU A 173 9.27 10.42 8.94
N GLU A 174 9.72 11.67 8.85
CA GLU A 174 8.97 12.83 9.35
C GLU A 174 7.63 12.96 8.63
N TYR A 175 7.58 12.77 7.31
CA TYR A 175 6.34 12.76 6.54
C TYR A 175 5.33 11.72 7.07
N LEU A 176 5.77 10.47 7.27
CA LEU A 176 4.90 9.39 7.76
C LEU A 176 4.43 9.63 9.21
N ILE A 177 5.33 10.10 10.08
CA ILE A 177 5.01 10.37 11.48
C ILE A 177 4.08 11.58 11.61
N ALA A 178 4.24 12.62 10.79
CA ALA A 178 3.37 13.79 10.77
C ALA A 178 1.91 13.44 10.42
N HIS A 179 1.69 12.33 9.69
CA HIS A 179 0.36 11.82 9.42
C HIS A 179 -0.31 11.13 10.61
N LEU A 180 0.42 10.74 11.66
CA LEU A 180 -0.14 10.11 12.87
C LEU A 180 -0.75 11.14 13.83
N ASN A 181 -1.67 11.95 13.30
CA ASN A 181 -2.35 13.04 14.01
C ASN A 181 -3.87 12.82 13.93
N GLU A 182 -4.56 12.99 15.06
CA GLU A 182 -6.02 12.81 15.19
C GLU A 182 -6.84 13.72 14.26
N ASP A 183 -6.32 14.89 13.90
CA ASP A 183 -6.99 15.84 13.01
C ASP A 183 -6.86 15.47 11.52
N ASN A 184 -6.05 14.47 11.20
CA ASN A 184 -5.83 14.03 9.82
C ASN A 184 -6.93 13.05 9.36
N HIS A 185 -7.06 12.88 8.05
CA HIS A 185 -8.04 11.95 7.49
C HIS A 185 -7.71 10.50 7.91
N PRO A 186 -8.66 9.71 8.48
CA PRO A 186 -8.40 8.38 9.04
C PRO A 186 -7.73 7.40 8.08
N CYS A 187 -8.12 7.39 6.80
CA CYS A 187 -7.44 6.57 5.79
C CYS A 187 -5.95 6.94 5.61
N VAL A 188 -5.60 8.22 5.69
CA VAL A 188 -4.19 8.65 5.58
C VAL A 188 -3.41 8.16 6.80
N ILE A 189 -3.97 8.34 8.00
CA ILE A 189 -3.37 7.84 9.25
C ILE A 189 -3.14 6.33 9.18
N LEU A 190 -4.17 5.58 8.78
CA LEU A 190 -4.13 4.12 8.68
C LEU A 190 -2.99 3.64 7.77
N PHE A 191 -2.92 4.19 6.55
CA PHE A 191 -1.90 3.76 5.59
C PHE A 191 -0.51 4.31 5.90
N ALA A 192 -0.37 5.46 6.57
CA ALA A 192 0.91 5.93 7.09
C ALA A 192 1.44 4.98 8.17
N LEU A 193 0.57 4.53 9.08
CA LEU A 193 0.92 3.55 10.10
C LEU A 193 1.35 2.21 9.48
N ILE A 194 0.57 1.69 8.53
CA ILE A 194 0.93 0.45 7.81
C ILE A 194 2.27 0.61 7.08
N ALA A 195 2.53 1.75 6.44
CA ALA A 195 3.82 2.00 5.79
C ALA A 195 4.98 1.95 6.80
N LEU A 196 4.83 2.58 7.98
CA LEU A 196 5.84 2.51 9.05
C LEU A 196 6.08 1.07 9.51
N GLU A 197 5.03 0.25 9.59
CA GLU A 197 5.16 -1.18 9.91
C GLU A 197 5.98 -1.93 8.85
N LYS A 198 5.70 -1.71 7.57
CA LYS A 198 6.47 -2.31 6.47
C LYS A 198 7.94 -1.87 6.51
N PHE A 199 8.23 -0.59 6.75
CA PHE A 199 9.60 -0.13 6.93
C PHE A 199 10.31 -0.79 8.11
N ALA A 200 9.60 -1.03 9.22
CA ALA A 200 10.12 -1.63 10.44
C ALA A 200 10.34 -3.16 10.36
N GLN A 201 10.14 -3.78 9.19
CA GLN A 201 10.60 -5.16 8.94
C GLN A 201 12.13 -5.29 9.02
N THR A 202 12.88 -4.20 8.84
CA THR A 202 14.32 -4.15 9.13
C THR A 202 14.60 -3.58 10.51
N SER A 203 15.56 -4.16 11.24
CA SER A 203 15.90 -3.79 12.62
C SER A 203 16.34 -2.32 12.74
N GLU A 204 17.08 -1.82 11.76
CA GLU A 204 17.60 -0.46 11.71
C GLU A 204 16.45 0.56 11.54
N ASN A 205 15.53 0.32 10.61
CA ASN A 205 14.37 1.17 10.43
C ASN A 205 13.45 1.11 11.64
N LYS A 206 13.20 -0.09 12.19
CA LYS A 206 12.41 -0.27 13.42
C LYS A 206 12.97 0.59 14.55
N THR A 207 14.29 0.61 14.73
CA THR A 207 14.96 1.43 15.75
C THR A 207 14.76 2.92 15.49
N SER A 208 14.90 3.38 14.25
CA SER A 208 14.70 4.77 13.85
C SER A 208 13.25 5.24 14.10
N VAL A 209 12.28 4.43 13.69
CA VAL A 209 10.84 4.71 13.89
C VAL A 209 10.52 4.77 15.38
N SER A 210 10.90 3.74 16.16
CA SER A 210 10.67 3.72 17.61
C SER A 210 11.27 4.93 18.31
N LYS A 211 12.51 5.30 17.96
CA LYS A 211 13.16 6.49 18.54
C LYS A 211 12.38 7.77 18.24
N ARG A 212 11.85 7.91 17.02
CA ARG A 212 11.10 9.09 16.62
C ARG A 212 9.69 9.13 17.23
N LEU A 213 9.02 8.00 17.37
CA LEU A 213 7.72 7.89 18.06
C LEU A 213 7.80 8.22 19.54
N SER A 214 8.92 7.88 20.18
CA SER A 214 9.22 8.29 21.56
C SER A 214 9.71 9.73 21.68
N HIS A 215 9.89 10.44 20.56
CA HIS A 215 10.29 11.84 20.53
C HIS A 215 9.05 12.73 20.58
N GLY A 216 8.80 13.33 21.74
CA GLY A 216 7.67 14.23 21.96
C GLY A 216 7.08 14.05 23.35
N PRO A 217 6.13 14.91 23.75
CA PRO A 217 5.47 14.80 25.05
C PRO A 217 4.51 13.60 25.12
N THR A 218 4.01 13.12 23.97
CA THR A 218 3.04 12.02 23.90
C THR A 218 3.33 11.20 22.65
N ASN A 219 3.40 9.88 22.80
CA ASN A 219 3.54 8.97 21.67
C ASN A 219 2.21 8.97 20.88
N PRO A 220 2.20 9.29 19.57
CA PRO A 220 0.97 9.42 18.80
C PRO A 220 0.15 8.13 18.75
N LEU A 221 0.79 6.96 18.79
CA LEU A 221 0.08 5.67 18.81
C LEU A 221 -0.73 5.47 20.11
N ARG A 222 -0.29 6.05 21.23
CA ARG A 222 -1.05 6.03 22.51
C ARG A 222 -2.35 6.81 22.41
N THR A 223 -2.36 7.86 21.60
CA THR A 223 -3.56 8.64 21.35
C THR A 223 -4.48 7.88 20.39
N LEU A 224 -3.92 7.38 19.29
CA LEU A 224 -4.68 6.67 18.25
C LEU A 224 -5.27 5.33 18.74
N GLU A 225 -4.62 4.59 19.64
CA GLU A 225 -5.17 3.32 20.15
C GLU A 225 -6.51 3.50 20.88
N ALA A 226 -6.81 4.70 21.41
CA ALA A 226 -8.09 5.00 22.02
C ALA A 226 -9.26 4.91 21.03
N TRP A 227 -8.98 4.98 19.72
CA TRP A 227 -9.97 4.87 18.67
C TRP A 227 -10.51 3.45 18.47
N MET A 228 -9.99 2.45 19.22
CA MET A 228 -10.51 1.07 19.22
C MET A 228 -12.01 0.97 19.52
N VAL A 229 -12.56 1.92 20.27
CA VAL A 229 -13.99 1.97 20.61
C VAL A 229 -14.79 2.94 19.74
N HIS A 230 -14.17 3.51 18.70
CA HIS A 230 -14.82 4.50 17.84
C HIS A 230 -15.96 3.88 17.01
N SER A 231 -17.02 4.66 16.76
CA SER A 231 -18.20 4.20 16.00
C SER A 231 -17.92 4.06 14.51
N ASP A 232 -17.15 4.99 13.93
CA ASP A 232 -16.65 4.89 12.57
C ASP A 232 -15.61 3.77 12.42
N TYR A 233 -15.80 2.93 11.40
CA TYR A 233 -15.00 1.72 11.20
C TYR A 233 -13.56 2.02 10.77
N VAL A 234 -13.30 3.11 10.05
CA VAL A 234 -11.93 3.46 9.61
C VAL A 234 -11.12 3.95 10.81
N HIS A 235 -11.71 4.79 11.66
CA HIS A 235 -11.09 5.19 12.92
C HIS A 235 -10.79 3.97 13.81
N ARG A 236 -11.73 3.02 13.86
CA ARG A 236 -11.52 1.77 14.60
C ARG A 236 -10.35 0.94 14.05
N GLN A 237 -10.20 0.87 12.73
CA GLN A 237 -9.03 0.22 12.10
C GLN A 237 -7.72 0.92 12.47
N VAL A 238 -7.69 2.25 12.51
CA VAL A 238 -6.52 3.01 12.98
C VAL A 238 -6.20 2.65 14.43
N GLY A 239 -7.20 2.64 15.31
CA GLY A 239 -7.01 2.24 16.72
C GLY A 239 -6.52 0.81 16.87
N PHE A 240 -7.04 -0.12 16.05
CA PHE A 240 -6.63 -1.51 16.01
C PHE A 240 -5.16 -1.65 15.63
N CYS A 241 -4.74 -1.00 14.54
CA CYS A 241 -3.36 -1.03 14.11
C CYS A 241 -2.45 -0.36 15.14
N ALA A 242 -2.84 0.77 15.72
CA ALA A 242 -2.03 1.47 16.72
C ALA A 242 -1.82 0.60 17.99
N GLN A 243 -2.88 -0.02 18.48
CA GLN A 243 -2.81 -0.97 19.61
C GLN A 243 -1.89 -2.15 19.29
N TRP A 244 -2.09 -2.77 18.12
CA TRP A 244 -1.27 -3.89 17.68
C TRP A 244 0.21 -3.51 17.54
N CYS A 245 0.52 -2.34 16.96
CA CYS A 245 1.88 -1.84 16.85
C CYS A 245 2.53 -1.62 18.21
N LEU A 246 1.81 -1.08 19.19
CA LEU A 246 2.31 -0.85 20.54
C LEU A 246 2.59 -2.16 21.30
N ASP A 247 1.88 -3.24 20.97
CA ASP A 247 2.10 -4.57 21.55
C ASP A 247 3.26 -5.34 20.87
N ASN A 248 3.46 -5.17 19.56
CA ASN A 248 4.31 -6.08 18.78
C ASN A 248 5.56 -5.42 18.17
N LEU A 249 5.52 -4.12 17.90
CA LEU A 249 6.51 -3.47 17.04
C LEU A 249 7.18 -2.26 17.68
N PHE A 250 6.41 -1.27 18.12
CA PHE A 250 6.87 0.00 18.66
C PHE A 250 6.53 0.08 20.14
N ILE A 251 7.16 -0.80 20.95
CA ILE A 251 6.90 -0.92 22.39
C ILE A 251 7.10 0.43 23.08
N CYS A 252 6.08 0.86 23.83
CA CYS A 252 6.09 2.11 24.57
C CYS A 252 6.27 1.84 26.07
N ASP A 253 7.34 2.38 26.66
CA ASP A 253 7.63 2.21 28.08
C ASP A 253 6.46 2.68 28.97
N GLY A 254 6.13 1.88 29.99
CA GLY A 254 5.05 2.18 30.93
C GLY A 254 3.64 1.89 30.41
N ARG A 255 3.49 1.41 29.17
CA ARG A 255 2.22 0.86 28.66
C ARG A 255 2.15 -0.64 28.95
N CYS A 256 1.05 -1.08 29.56
CA CYS A 256 0.72 -2.50 29.75
C CYS A 256 0.29 -3.12 28.42
N TYR A 257 0.64 -4.39 28.17
CA TYR A 257 0.25 -5.05 26.93
C TYR A 257 -1.26 -5.22 26.88
N SER A 258 -1.85 -5.12 25.70
CA SER A 258 -3.31 -5.13 25.59
C SER A 258 -3.92 -6.45 26.04
N TYR A 259 -3.24 -7.58 25.79
CA TYR A 259 -3.70 -8.92 26.19
C TYR A 259 -3.77 -9.10 27.72
N GLU A 260 -3.05 -8.30 28.49
CA GLU A 260 -3.07 -8.34 29.96
C GLU A 260 -4.31 -7.61 30.52
N ASN A 261 -4.99 -6.79 29.70
CA ASN A 261 -6.13 -5.96 30.11
C ASN A 261 -7.47 -6.44 29.53
N VAL A 262 -7.47 -7.55 28.79
CA VAL A 262 -8.66 -8.10 28.15
C VAL A 262 -9.10 -9.37 28.89
N GLU A 263 -10.36 -9.41 29.30
CA GLU A 263 -10.95 -10.58 29.93
C GLU A 263 -11.38 -11.59 28.85
N THR A 264 -10.72 -12.74 28.82
CA THR A 264 -11.02 -13.82 27.86
C THR A 264 -11.72 -15.03 28.48
N GLN A 265 -12.02 -15.01 29.80
CA GLN A 265 -12.60 -16.15 30.53
C GLN A 265 -13.96 -16.61 29.98
N HIS A 266 -14.68 -15.73 29.29
CA HIS A 266 -15.98 -16.01 28.70
C HIS A 266 -15.90 -16.44 27.23
N LEU A 267 -14.70 -16.52 26.65
CA LEU A 267 -14.51 -16.87 25.25
C LEU A 267 -14.30 -18.38 25.11
N ASN A 268 -15.17 -19.02 24.33
CA ASN A 268 -15.08 -20.46 24.03
C ASN A 268 -14.25 -20.77 22.78
N ALA A 269 -14.05 -19.77 21.92
CA ALA A 269 -13.35 -19.89 20.65
C ALA A 269 -12.67 -18.55 20.33
N MET A 270 -11.46 -18.61 19.78
CA MET A 270 -10.67 -17.46 19.36
C MET A 270 -9.92 -17.81 18.07
N LEU A 271 -9.47 -16.80 17.34
CA LEU A 271 -8.53 -16.97 16.25
C LEU A 271 -7.19 -17.49 16.80
N ASN A 272 -6.66 -18.54 16.18
CA ASN A 272 -5.47 -19.22 16.65
C ASN A 272 -4.22 -18.43 16.28
N SER A 273 -3.62 -17.76 17.27
CA SER A 273 -2.41 -16.96 17.12
C SER A 273 -1.14 -17.75 16.77
N ASN A 274 -1.14 -19.08 16.90
CA ASN A 274 0.01 -19.94 16.61
C ASN A 274 0.04 -20.49 15.18
N ASP A 275 -1.08 -20.38 14.46
CA ASP A 275 -1.24 -20.86 13.08
C ASP A 275 -1.56 -19.68 12.14
N VAL A 276 -0.97 -18.54 12.47
CA VAL A 276 -1.19 -17.27 11.78
C VAL A 276 -0.05 -17.05 10.82
N SER A 277 -0.40 -16.61 9.61
CA SER A 277 0.58 -16.09 8.68
C SER A 277 1.22 -14.79 9.18
N GLU A 278 2.44 -14.52 8.75
CA GLU A 278 3.28 -13.43 9.26
C GLU A 278 2.65 -12.03 9.13
N TYR A 279 1.61 -11.88 8.30
CA TYR A 279 0.99 -10.60 7.96
C TYR A 279 -0.36 -10.31 8.62
N LEU A 280 -0.91 -11.26 9.38
CA LEU A 280 -2.20 -11.08 10.02
C LEU A 280 -2.04 -10.54 11.44
N LYS A 281 -2.76 -9.45 11.70
CA LYS A 281 -2.87 -8.82 13.02
C LYS A 281 -4.10 -9.37 13.70
N ILE A 282 -3.96 -9.90 14.91
CA ILE A 282 -5.07 -10.43 15.72
C ILE A 282 -5.27 -9.53 16.93
N SER A 283 -6.53 -9.23 17.28
CA SER A 283 -6.87 -8.46 18.48
C SER A 283 -6.48 -9.20 19.76
N PRO A 284 -6.35 -8.49 20.89
CA PRO A 284 -5.96 -9.12 22.16
C PRO A 284 -7.01 -10.10 22.71
N ASP A 285 -8.29 -9.93 22.34
CA ASP A 285 -9.36 -10.90 22.63
C ASP A 285 -9.40 -12.07 21.64
N GLY A 286 -8.57 -12.06 20.59
CA GLY A 286 -8.53 -13.08 19.55
C GLY A 286 -9.77 -13.16 18.68
N LEU A 287 -10.66 -12.16 18.67
CA LEU A 287 -11.93 -12.21 17.94
C LEU A 287 -11.95 -11.41 16.63
N GLN A 288 -10.97 -10.52 16.45
CA GLN A 288 -10.86 -9.67 15.28
C GLN A 288 -9.50 -9.90 14.62
N ALA A 289 -9.47 -9.83 13.30
CA ALA A 289 -8.25 -9.86 12.55
C ALA A 289 -8.23 -8.82 11.46
N ARG A 290 -7.02 -8.41 11.08
CA ARG A 290 -6.75 -7.54 9.94
C ARG A 290 -5.57 -8.09 9.17
N CYS A 291 -5.71 -8.15 7.85
CA CYS A 291 -4.62 -8.45 6.94
C CYS A 291 -4.24 -7.17 6.17
N ASP A 292 -2.94 -6.84 6.14
CA ASP A 292 -2.37 -5.74 5.37
C ASP A 292 -1.39 -6.25 4.29
N ALA A 293 -1.51 -7.52 3.90
CA ALA A 293 -0.79 -8.12 2.78
C ALA A 293 -1.70 -8.28 1.54
N SER A 294 -1.08 -8.39 0.36
CA SER A 294 -1.77 -8.71 -0.90
C SER A 294 -2.06 -10.21 -1.07
N SER A 295 -1.44 -11.07 -0.26
CA SER A 295 -1.68 -12.52 -0.28
C SER A 295 -3.01 -12.90 0.35
N PHE A 296 -3.63 -13.94 -0.19
CA PHE A 296 -4.75 -14.60 0.48
C PHE A 296 -4.24 -15.27 1.75
N GLU A 297 -4.77 -14.85 2.89
CA GLU A 297 -4.41 -15.40 4.19
C GLU A 297 -5.59 -16.12 4.82
N SER A 298 -5.33 -17.30 5.39
CA SER A 298 -6.33 -18.05 6.16
C SER A 298 -5.96 -18.05 7.62
N VAL A 299 -6.91 -17.68 8.48
CA VAL A 299 -6.78 -17.83 9.93
C VAL A 299 -7.68 -18.95 10.41
N ARG A 300 -7.15 -19.84 11.25
CA ARG A 300 -7.93 -20.91 11.88
C ARG A 300 -8.49 -20.46 13.21
N CYS A 301 -9.67 -20.96 13.55
CA CYS A 301 -10.20 -20.84 14.90
C CYS A 301 -9.67 -21.97 15.80
N THR A 302 -9.52 -21.72 17.09
CA THR A 302 -9.13 -22.72 18.09
C THR A 302 -10.19 -23.80 18.30
N PHE A 303 -11.43 -23.52 17.93
CA PHE A 303 -12.55 -24.44 17.99
C PHE A 303 -13.55 -24.18 16.87
N GLN A 304 -14.41 -25.16 16.56
CA GLN A 304 -15.51 -24.95 15.62
C GLN A 304 -16.54 -24.01 16.24
N VAL A 305 -17.13 -23.14 15.41
CA VAL A 305 -18.29 -22.33 15.80
C VAL A 305 -19.52 -22.85 15.07
N ASP A 306 -20.52 -23.28 15.84
CA ASP A 306 -21.75 -23.88 15.31
C ASP A 306 -22.89 -22.87 15.09
N GLU A 307 -22.89 -21.74 15.80
CA GLU A 307 -23.97 -20.75 15.80
C GLU A 307 -23.41 -19.31 15.90
N GLY A 308 -24.18 -18.32 15.40
CA GLY A 308 -23.84 -16.90 15.47
C GLY A 308 -23.74 -16.20 14.11
N VAL A 309 -23.34 -14.93 14.11
CA VAL A 309 -23.09 -14.13 12.90
C VAL A 309 -21.63 -13.70 12.90
N TRP A 310 -20.95 -13.99 11.80
CA TRP A 310 -19.54 -13.68 11.58
C TRP A 310 -19.42 -12.85 10.32
N TYR A 311 -18.48 -11.92 10.32
CA TYR A 311 -18.22 -11.03 9.20
C TYR A 311 -16.77 -11.22 8.77
N TYR A 312 -16.56 -11.26 7.46
CA TYR A 312 -15.25 -11.12 6.82
C TYR A 312 -15.10 -9.69 6.31
#